data_AF-F2T4N7-F1
#
_entry.id   AF-F2T4N7-F1
#
_cell.length_a   1.000
_cell.length_b   1.000
_cell.length_c   1.000
_cell.angle_alpha   90.00
_cell.angle_beta   90.00
_cell.angle_gamma   90.00
#
_symmetry.space_group_name_H-M   'P 1'
#
loop_
_entity.id
_entity.type
_entity.pdbx_description
1 polymer ?
#
loop_
_entity_poly.entity_id
_entity_poly.type
_entity_poly.pdbx_seq_one_letter_code
_entity_poly.pdbx_strand_id
1 'polypeptide(L)'
;MRKNIARLHRLAQVVLVLRKVSVSPLFHQSSTRIHILIIPLFPPLPEYKPPSIFTAVQWRALRAVSFCLSLIFLIGIVLAASVSSSLIAAKDLSIRLRGGDPEKDRPFWQEECQRRDARESAAWVWDDEKRKLAAKPSVPRSEVDAEERSVGIGKAPYEPLEGGQDPLTPKADGQSHPANGGRKYPVLMLPPMALWVAGSDQLTDGSRLLRRLKGRSEPYVRVVHSRVIEEYEHLDVIWTVDSIEKVGMEVRRVIWECVKDDARDICRYPEV
;
A
#
# COMPACT_ATOMS: atom_id res chain seq x y z
N MET A 1 53.93 27.91 -28.54
CA MET A 1 52.82 28.38 -27.66
C MET A 1 52.06 29.62 -28.17
N ARG A 2 52.68 30.60 -28.85
CA ARG A 2 51.97 31.85 -29.26
C ARG A 2 50.83 31.69 -30.29
N LYS A 3 50.83 30.62 -31.11
CA LYS A 3 49.78 30.37 -32.12
C LYS A 3 48.41 29.98 -31.50
N ASN A 4 48.41 29.37 -30.31
CA ASN A 4 47.17 28.97 -29.64
C ASN A 4 46.46 30.15 -28.97
N ILE A 5 47.20 31.14 -28.49
CA ILE A 5 46.67 32.35 -27.86
C ILE A 5 45.92 33.21 -28.91
N ALA A 6 46.47 33.33 -30.12
CA ALA A 6 45.81 34.06 -31.22
C ALA A 6 44.55 33.35 -31.77
N ARG A 7 44.42 32.03 -31.56
CA ARG A 7 43.20 31.27 -31.88
C ARG A 7 42.16 31.39 -30.77
N LEU A 8 42.56 31.35 -29.51
CA LEU A 8 41.66 31.60 -28.37
C LEU A 8 41.06 33.01 -28.42
N HIS A 9 41.87 34.03 -28.75
CA HIS A 9 41.37 35.39 -28.85
C HIS A 9 40.37 35.58 -30.00
N ARG A 10 40.54 34.86 -31.11
CA ARG A 10 39.58 34.85 -32.22
C ARG A 10 38.30 34.11 -31.89
N LEU A 11 38.38 32.96 -31.20
CA LEU A 11 37.20 32.22 -30.75
C LEU A 11 36.42 33.00 -29.68
N ALA A 12 37.12 33.66 -28.75
CA ALA A 12 36.50 34.54 -27.77
C ALA A 12 35.79 35.72 -28.45
N GLN A 13 36.42 36.37 -29.44
CA GLN A 13 35.79 37.42 -30.25
C GLN A 13 34.55 36.93 -30.99
N VAL A 14 34.59 35.75 -31.62
CA VAL A 14 33.44 35.17 -32.33
C VAL A 14 32.30 34.83 -31.37
N VAL A 15 32.59 34.26 -30.21
CA VAL A 15 31.58 33.96 -29.17
C VAL A 15 30.98 35.24 -28.59
N LEU A 16 31.78 36.31 -28.41
CA LEU A 16 31.31 37.60 -27.92
C LEU A 16 30.42 38.31 -28.94
N VAL A 17 30.76 38.22 -30.24
CA VAL A 17 29.91 38.74 -31.34
C VAL A 17 28.60 37.96 -31.41
N LEU A 18 28.63 36.62 -31.30
CA LEU A 18 27.42 35.79 -31.31
C LEU A 18 26.52 36.03 -30.09
N ARG A 19 27.10 36.29 -28.90
CA ARG A 19 26.34 36.73 -27.72
C ARG A 19 25.74 38.13 -27.88
N LYS A 20 26.45 39.05 -28.55
CA LYS A 20 25.99 40.43 -28.77
C LYS A 20 24.88 40.52 -29.84
N VAL A 21 24.83 39.59 -30.80
CA VAL A 21 23.72 39.45 -31.77
C VAL A 21 22.47 38.84 -31.12
N SER A 22 22.61 38.01 -30.08
CA SER A 22 21.47 37.43 -29.36
C SER A 22 20.87 38.35 -28.29
N VAL A 23 21.56 39.44 -27.92
CA VAL A 23 21.13 40.39 -26.89
C VAL A 23 21.28 41.80 -27.44
N SER A 24 20.37 42.18 -28.34
CA SER A 24 20.06 43.59 -28.59
C SER A 24 18.58 43.79 -28.31
N PRO A 25 18.23 44.56 -27.26
CA PRO A 25 16.88 45.01 -27.03
C PRO A 25 16.60 46.13 -28.04
N LEU A 26 15.79 45.87 -29.05
CA LEU A 26 15.18 46.95 -29.83
C LEU A 26 13.98 47.48 -29.04
N PHE A 27 14.29 48.17 -27.94
CA PHE A 27 13.41 49.17 -27.37
C PHE A 27 13.40 50.34 -28.36
N HIS A 28 12.44 50.35 -29.27
CA HIS A 28 12.11 51.55 -30.01
C HIS A 28 11.33 52.47 -29.07
N GLN A 29 12.08 53.38 -28.45
CA GLN A 29 11.58 54.50 -27.68
C GLN A 29 10.90 55.49 -28.63
N SER A 30 9.60 55.33 -28.84
CA SER A 30 8.71 56.38 -29.35
C SER A 30 7.26 56.05 -29.00
N SER A 31 6.87 56.29 -27.74
CA SER A 31 5.54 56.83 -27.40
C SER A 31 5.47 57.17 -25.90
N THR A 32 6.37 58.05 -25.45
CA THR A 32 6.26 58.66 -24.12
C THR A 32 5.30 59.84 -24.21
N ARG A 33 3.99 59.58 -24.16
CA ARG A 33 2.93 60.48 -23.66
C ARG A 33 1.59 59.79 -23.87
N ILE A 34 0.84 59.57 -22.78
CA ILE A 34 -0.53 59.03 -22.71
C ILE A 34 -0.64 57.49 -22.60
N HIS A 35 -0.12 56.87 -21.51
CA HIS A 35 -0.48 55.48 -21.14
C HIS A 35 -0.56 55.21 -19.62
N ILE A 36 -0.75 56.24 -18.78
CA ILE A 36 -0.80 56.05 -17.31
C ILE A 36 -2.14 55.45 -16.82
N LEU A 37 -3.15 55.21 -17.66
CA LEU A 37 -4.50 54.93 -17.16
C LEU A 37 -5.12 53.56 -17.44
N ILE A 38 -4.44 52.61 -18.08
CA ILE A 38 -5.02 51.26 -18.28
C ILE A 38 -3.91 50.22 -18.19
N ILE A 39 -3.76 49.58 -17.03
CA ILE A 39 -3.01 48.32 -16.92
C ILE A 39 -3.95 47.22 -17.42
N PRO A 40 -3.75 46.64 -18.62
CA PRO A 40 -4.57 45.52 -19.04
C PRO A 40 -4.35 44.36 -18.07
N LEU A 41 -5.44 43.77 -17.59
CA LEU A 41 -5.48 42.68 -16.62
C LEU A 41 -4.69 41.43 -17.08
N PHE A 42 -4.26 41.39 -18.34
CA PHE A 42 -3.46 40.32 -18.91
C PHE A 42 -2.25 40.89 -19.65
N PRO A 43 -1.05 40.28 -19.46
CA PRO A 43 0.07 40.56 -20.32
C PRO A 43 -0.33 40.23 -21.78
N PRO A 44 0.14 41.00 -22.77
CA PRO A 44 -0.16 40.71 -24.16
C PRO A 44 0.28 39.27 -24.48
N LEU A 45 -0.58 38.56 -25.19
CA LEU A 45 -0.36 37.17 -25.54
C LEU A 45 1.00 37.04 -26.25
N PRO A 46 1.82 36.03 -25.90
CA PRO A 46 3.08 35.82 -26.58
C PRO A 46 2.83 35.59 -28.08
N GLU A 47 3.33 36.49 -28.92
CA GLU A 47 3.28 36.34 -30.37
C GLU A 47 4.30 35.29 -30.80
N TYR A 48 3.82 34.07 -30.99
CA TYR A 48 4.62 33.01 -31.59
C TYR A 48 4.89 33.35 -33.07
N LYS A 49 6.13 33.15 -33.51
CA LYS A 49 6.50 33.34 -34.91
C LYS A 49 5.68 32.40 -35.81
N PRO A 50 5.25 32.86 -37.01
CA PRO A 50 4.52 32.03 -37.95
C PRO A 50 5.34 30.79 -38.34
N PRO A 51 4.67 29.65 -38.59
CA PRO A 51 5.34 28.36 -38.79
C PRO A 51 6.30 28.44 -39.99
N SER A 52 7.59 28.29 -39.70
CA SER A 52 8.66 28.19 -40.71
C SER A 52 9.06 26.73 -40.91
N ILE A 53 9.49 26.38 -42.11
CA ILE A 53 9.94 25.01 -42.45
C ILE A 53 11.04 24.54 -41.49
N PHE A 54 11.95 25.43 -41.07
CA PHE A 54 12.99 25.13 -40.10
C PHE A 54 12.41 24.80 -38.71
N THR A 55 11.39 25.53 -38.26
CA THR A 55 10.71 25.21 -36.98
C THR A 55 9.98 23.88 -37.05
N ALA A 56 9.36 23.53 -38.19
CA ALA A 56 8.71 22.24 -38.38
C ALA A 56 9.70 21.07 -38.29
N VAL A 57 10.90 21.22 -38.85
CA VAL A 57 11.98 20.22 -38.73
C VAL A 57 12.46 20.10 -37.28
N GLN A 58 12.64 21.23 -36.57
CA GLN A 58 13.01 21.23 -35.15
C GLN A 58 11.99 20.48 -34.29
N TRP A 59 10.68 20.74 -34.47
CA TRP A 59 9.63 20.04 -33.74
C TRP A 59 9.57 18.54 -34.06
N ARG A 60 9.81 18.16 -35.32
CA ARG A 60 9.92 16.74 -35.70
C ARG A 60 11.15 16.06 -35.08
N ALA A 61 12.29 16.75 -35.03
CA ALA A 61 13.49 16.25 -34.39
C ALA A 61 13.28 16.06 -32.88
N LEU A 62 12.70 17.05 -32.20
CA LEU A 62 12.37 16.96 -30.77
C LEU A 62 11.39 15.81 -30.49
N ARG A 63 10.38 15.62 -31.33
CA ARG A 63 9.42 14.51 -31.21
C ARG A 63 10.08 13.15 -31.40
N ALA A 64 11.01 13.02 -32.36
CA ALA A 64 11.79 11.81 -32.57
C ALA A 64 12.73 11.52 -31.39
N VAL A 65 13.43 12.52 -30.86
CA VAL A 65 14.30 12.37 -29.69
C VAL A 65 13.49 11.97 -28.45
N SER A 66 12.35 12.62 -28.20
CA SER A 66 11.45 12.26 -27.10
C SER A 66 10.96 10.81 -27.21
N PHE A 67 10.61 10.37 -28.42
CA PHE A 67 10.21 8.99 -28.68
C PHE A 67 11.36 8.02 -28.38
N CYS A 68 12.55 8.25 -28.92
CA CYS A 68 13.71 7.38 -28.69
C CYS A 68 14.09 7.30 -27.20
N LEU A 69 14.12 8.43 -26.48
CA LEU A 69 14.42 8.45 -25.05
C LEU A 69 13.37 7.70 -24.23
N SER A 70 12.08 7.87 -24.56
CA SER A 70 11.00 7.13 -23.90
C SER A 70 11.09 5.62 -24.13
N LEU A 71 11.47 5.21 -25.35
CA LEU A 71 11.61 3.80 -25.72
C LEU A 71 12.78 3.15 -25.00
N ILE A 72 13.95 3.81 -24.97
CA ILE A 72 15.14 3.31 -24.26
C ILE A 72 14.85 3.20 -22.76
N PHE A 73 14.21 4.20 -22.17
CA PHE A 73 13.84 4.19 -20.76
C PHE A 73 12.90 3.03 -20.43
N LEU A 74 11.84 2.83 -21.23
CA LEU A 74 10.90 1.72 -21.05
C LEU A 74 11.59 0.36 -21.20
N ILE A 75 12.42 0.19 -22.24
CA ILE A 75 13.20 -1.03 -22.46
C ILE A 75 14.12 -1.30 -21.25
N GLY A 76 14.78 -0.27 -20.73
CA GLY A 76 15.65 -0.39 -19.56
C GLY A 76 14.92 -0.91 -18.32
N ILE A 77 13.74 -0.37 -18.02
CA ILE A 77 12.92 -0.83 -16.88
C ILE A 77 12.44 -2.27 -17.10
N VAL A 78 11.97 -2.59 -18.30
CA VAL A 78 11.48 -3.95 -18.62
C VAL A 78 12.63 -4.97 -18.54
N LEU A 79 13.82 -4.63 -19.01
CA LEU A 79 15.01 -5.47 -18.89
C LEU A 79 15.45 -5.65 -17.43
N ALA A 80 15.41 -4.60 -16.62
CA ALA A 80 15.74 -4.71 -15.19
C ALA A 80 14.74 -5.61 -14.45
N ALA A 81 13.44 -5.47 -14.75
CA ALA A 81 12.38 -6.30 -14.20
C ALA A 81 12.48 -7.77 -14.68
N SER A 82 12.83 -7.99 -15.95
CA SER A 82 12.99 -9.35 -16.48
C SER A 82 14.22 -10.04 -15.89
N VAL A 83 15.35 -9.35 -15.79
CA VAL A 83 16.58 -9.90 -15.16
C VAL A 83 16.34 -10.26 -13.70
N SER A 84 15.74 -9.37 -12.91
CA SER A 84 15.44 -9.68 -11.50
C SER A 84 14.52 -10.89 -11.34
N SER A 85 13.46 -10.97 -12.15
CA SER A 85 12.54 -12.12 -12.17
C SER A 85 13.25 -13.41 -12.61
N SER A 86 14.08 -13.34 -13.65
CA SER A 86 14.85 -14.49 -14.15
C SER A 86 15.89 -14.97 -13.15
N LEU A 87 16.55 -14.08 -12.40
CA LEU A 87 17.53 -14.45 -11.39
C LEU A 87 16.88 -15.18 -10.20
N ILE A 88 15.70 -14.72 -9.74
CA ILE A 88 14.94 -15.38 -8.68
C ILE A 88 14.49 -16.77 -9.16
N ALA A 89 13.88 -16.85 -10.35
CA ALA A 89 13.44 -18.11 -10.93
C ALA A 89 14.60 -19.10 -11.18
N ALA A 90 15.77 -18.60 -11.60
CA ALA A 90 16.96 -19.43 -11.81
C ALA A 90 17.55 -19.95 -10.49
N LYS A 91 17.52 -19.15 -9.42
CA LYS A 91 17.88 -19.61 -8.07
C LYS A 91 16.95 -20.72 -7.61
N ASP A 92 15.64 -20.52 -7.74
CA ASP A 92 14.64 -21.53 -7.34
C ASP A 92 14.76 -22.82 -8.16
N LEU A 93 14.99 -22.69 -9.48
CA LEU A 93 15.25 -23.82 -10.36
C LEU A 93 16.57 -24.53 -10.00
N SER A 94 17.61 -23.77 -9.65
CA SER A 94 18.89 -24.32 -9.20
C SER A 94 18.72 -25.13 -7.90
N ILE A 95 17.95 -24.63 -6.95
CA ILE A 95 17.63 -25.35 -5.69
C ILE A 95 16.88 -26.63 -6.00
N ARG A 96 15.87 -26.59 -6.88
CA ARG A 96 15.09 -27.77 -7.32
C ARG A 96 15.95 -28.81 -8.03
N LEU A 97 16.84 -28.39 -8.94
CA LEU A 97 17.76 -29.29 -9.65
C LEU A 97 18.77 -29.95 -8.70
N ARG A 98 19.11 -29.30 -7.59
CA ARG A 98 19.97 -29.86 -6.54
C ARG A 98 19.22 -30.77 -5.55
N GLY A 99 17.93 -31.04 -5.79
CA GLY A 99 17.06 -31.82 -4.92
C GLY A 99 16.60 -31.07 -3.66
N GLY A 100 16.82 -29.76 -3.59
CA GLY A 100 16.33 -28.90 -2.53
C GLY A 100 14.90 -28.43 -2.80
N ASP A 101 14.18 -28.12 -1.73
CA ASP A 101 12.85 -27.52 -1.81
C ASP A 101 12.97 -26.02 -1.46
N PRO A 102 12.69 -25.09 -2.39
CA PRO A 102 12.82 -23.65 -2.15
C PRO A 102 11.85 -23.13 -1.08
N GLU A 103 10.78 -23.85 -0.80
CA GLU A 103 9.76 -23.41 0.17
C GLU A 103 10.25 -23.54 1.63
N LYS A 104 11.29 -24.36 1.88
CA LYS A 104 11.88 -24.57 3.21
C LYS A 104 12.65 -23.37 3.75
N ASP A 105 13.06 -22.44 2.89
CA ASP A 105 13.78 -21.23 3.28
C ASP A 105 12.85 -20.16 3.88
N ARG A 106 11.52 -20.34 3.78
CA ARG A 106 10.55 -19.38 4.32
C ARG A 106 10.54 -19.42 5.85
N PRO A 107 10.60 -18.24 6.51
CA PRO A 107 10.39 -18.16 7.96
C PRO A 107 9.08 -18.84 8.35
N PHE A 108 9.10 -19.67 9.41
CA PHE A 108 7.96 -20.43 9.93
C PHE A 108 7.47 -21.63 9.09
N TRP A 109 8.21 -22.09 8.08
CA TRP A 109 7.85 -23.29 7.29
C TRP A 109 7.48 -24.52 8.14
N GLN A 110 8.22 -24.76 9.22
CA GLN A 110 7.98 -25.89 10.14
C GLN A 110 6.63 -25.77 10.84
N GLU A 111 6.26 -24.57 11.30
CA GLU A 111 4.99 -24.32 11.97
C GLU A 111 3.82 -24.36 10.97
N GLU A 112 4.00 -23.87 9.75
CA GLU A 112 2.99 -23.97 8.69
C GLU A 112 2.72 -25.42 8.28
N CYS A 113 3.76 -26.25 8.17
CA CYS A 113 3.61 -27.70 7.96
C CYS A 113 2.81 -28.33 9.11
N GLN A 114 3.17 -28.06 10.37
CA GLN A 114 2.44 -28.58 11.52
C GLN A 114 0.96 -28.16 11.52
N ARG A 115 0.68 -26.90 11.19
CA ARG A 115 -0.70 -26.39 11.10
C ARG A 115 -1.45 -26.94 9.90
N ARG A 116 -0.77 -27.29 8.80
CA ARG A 116 -1.39 -27.96 7.65
C ARG A 116 -1.75 -29.39 8.02
N ASP A 117 -0.83 -30.14 8.61
CA ASP A 117 -1.05 -31.54 9.01
C ASP A 117 -2.15 -31.64 10.08
N ALA A 118 -2.22 -30.67 11.00
CA ALA A 118 -3.30 -30.54 11.96
C ALA A 118 -4.66 -30.27 11.29
N ARG A 119 -4.69 -29.45 10.23
CA ARG A 119 -5.90 -29.19 9.45
C ARG A 119 -6.33 -30.40 8.62
N GLU A 120 -5.39 -31.11 8.01
CA GLU A 120 -5.66 -32.32 7.23
C GLU A 120 -6.19 -33.45 8.10
N SER A 121 -5.60 -33.66 9.29
CA SER A 121 -6.10 -34.63 10.26
C SER A 121 -7.47 -34.24 10.82
N ALA A 122 -7.70 -32.97 11.14
CA ALA A 122 -9.02 -32.49 11.56
C ALA A 122 -10.09 -32.65 10.45
N ALA A 123 -9.73 -32.35 9.19
CA ALA A 123 -10.61 -32.55 8.05
C ALA A 123 -10.92 -34.04 7.82
N TRP A 124 -9.91 -34.91 7.96
CA TRP A 124 -10.11 -36.35 7.85
C TRP A 124 -11.03 -36.89 8.95
N VAL A 125 -10.87 -36.43 10.20
CA VAL A 125 -11.75 -36.78 11.33
C VAL A 125 -13.18 -36.30 11.06
N TRP A 126 -13.36 -35.07 10.59
CA TRP A 126 -14.66 -34.51 10.23
C TRP A 126 -15.36 -35.33 9.13
N ASP A 127 -14.63 -35.68 8.07
CA ASP A 127 -15.17 -36.48 6.97
C ASP A 127 -15.54 -37.90 7.43
N ASP A 128 -14.74 -38.49 8.31
CA ASP A 128 -15.04 -39.80 8.92
C ASP A 128 -16.28 -39.75 9.82
N GLU A 129 -16.42 -38.71 10.64
CA GLU A 129 -17.60 -38.49 11.47
C GLU A 129 -18.85 -38.29 10.61
N LYS A 130 -18.76 -37.48 9.55
CA LYS A 130 -19.84 -37.29 8.58
C LYS A 130 -20.25 -38.59 7.90
N ARG A 131 -19.27 -39.43 7.50
CA ARG A 131 -19.54 -40.77 6.94
C ARG A 131 -20.24 -41.67 7.94
N LYS A 132 -19.83 -41.67 9.22
CA LYS A 132 -20.48 -42.45 10.29
C LYS A 132 -21.90 -41.96 10.58
N LEU A 133 -22.14 -40.65 10.57
CA LEU A 133 -23.48 -40.08 10.73
C LEU A 133 -24.41 -40.46 9.58
N ALA A 134 -23.91 -40.44 8.34
CA ALA A 134 -24.66 -40.88 7.16
C ALA A 134 -24.94 -42.39 7.14
N ALA A 135 -24.06 -43.20 7.73
CA ALA A 135 -24.19 -44.66 7.79
C ALA A 135 -25.06 -45.17 8.96
N LYS A 136 -25.41 -44.32 9.94
CA LYS A 136 -26.31 -44.70 11.04
C LYS A 136 -27.73 -44.93 10.46
N PRO A 137 -28.31 -46.14 10.58
CA PRO A 137 -29.70 -46.37 10.18
C PRO A 137 -30.62 -45.48 11.02
N SER A 138 -31.63 -44.87 10.39
CA SER A 138 -32.70 -44.19 11.09
C SER A 138 -33.41 -45.19 12.02
N VAL A 139 -33.10 -45.14 13.31
CA VAL A 139 -33.91 -45.81 14.33
C VAL A 139 -35.32 -45.20 14.24
N PRO A 140 -36.41 -45.98 14.11
CA PRO A 140 -37.76 -45.45 14.15
C PRO A 140 -37.99 -44.82 15.53
N ARG A 141 -37.91 -43.50 15.60
CA ARG A 141 -38.27 -42.72 16.78
C ARG A 141 -39.77 -42.47 16.67
N SER A 142 -40.50 -42.96 17.67
CA SER A 142 -41.92 -42.75 18.02
C SER A 142 -42.83 -42.01 17.02
N GLU A 143 -44.05 -42.55 16.84
CA GLU A 143 -45.17 -42.13 15.97
C GLU A 143 -45.58 -40.63 15.98
N VAL A 144 -44.96 -39.78 16.79
CA VAL A 144 -45.26 -38.35 16.91
C VAL A 144 -44.66 -37.45 15.81
N ASP A 145 -43.71 -37.94 15.01
CA ASP A 145 -43.04 -37.11 13.98
C ASP A 145 -43.58 -37.34 12.55
N ALA A 146 -44.64 -38.14 12.37
CA ALA A 146 -45.19 -38.49 11.06
C ALA A 146 -46.06 -37.38 10.43
N GLU A 147 -46.60 -36.46 11.24
CA GLU A 147 -47.47 -35.36 10.79
C GLU A 147 -46.68 -34.18 10.17
N GLU A 148 -45.41 -33.97 10.56
CA GLU A 148 -44.61 -32.87 9.98
C GLU A 148 -44.13 -33.14 8.54
N ARG A 149 -44.35 -34.36 8.01
CA ARG A 149 -43.97 -34.73 6.65
C ARG A 149 -45.02 -34.37 5.58
N SER A 150 -46.25 -34.03 5.97
CA SER A 150 -47.31 -33.66 5.00
C SER A 150 -47.32 -32.17 4.63
N VAL A 151 -46.52 -31.35 5.32
CA VAL A 151 -46.27 -29.96 4.94
C VAL A 151 -44.87 -29.96 4.36
N GLY A 152 -44.73 -29.74 3.05
CA GLY A 152 -43.50 -29.89 2.27
C GLY A 152 -42.34 -28.93 2.63
N ILE A 153 -41.95 -28.88 3.91
CA ILE A 153 -40.74 -28.24 4.43
C ILE A 153 -39.75 -29.38 4.69
N GLY A 154 -39.35 -30.04 3.62
CA GLY A 154 -38.10 -30.80 3.63
C GLY A 154 -36.95 -29.80 3.67
N LYS A 155 -36.63 -29.27 4.86
CA LYS A 155 -35.34 -28.60 5.06
C LYS A 155 -34.27 -29.67 4.80
N ALA A 156 -33.64 -29.62 3.64
CA ALA A 156 -32.30 -30.17 3.51
C ALA A 156 -31.51 -29.64 4.71
N PRO A 157 -30.91 -30.48 5.55
CA PRO A 157 -30.11 -30.00 6.66
C PRO A 157 -28.83 -29.39 6.07
N TYR A 158 -28.93 -28.13 5.65
CA TYR A 158 -27.79 -27.25 5.54
C TYR A 158 -27.88 -26.35 6.76
N GLU A 159 -27.09 -26.66 7.77
CA GLU A 159 -26.73 -25.71 8.81
C GLU A 159 -25.47 -24.98 8.32
N PRO A 160 -25.55 -23.72 7.87
CA PRO A 160 -24.38 -22.86 7.90
C PRO A 160 -24.11 -22.56 9.37
N LEU A 161 -23.27 -23.37 10.01
CA LEU A 161 -22.74 -23.03 11.33
C LEU A 161 -21.69 -21.94 11.13
N GLU A 162 -21.92 -20.81 11.80
CA GLU A 162 -20.89 -19.83 12.11
C GLU A 162 -19.57 -20.55 12.43
N GLY A 163 -18.46 -20.02 11.91
CA GLY A 163 -17.14 -20.62 12.11
C GLY A 163 -16.93 -20.98 13.58
N GLY A 164 -16.92 -22.29 13.87
CA GLY A 164 -16.69 -22.81 15.20
C GLY A 164 -15.35 -22.31 15.75
N GLN A 165 -15.25 -22.23 17.07
CA GLN A 165 -14.03 -21.79 17.75
C GLN A 165 -12.85 -22.69 17.33
N ASP A 166 -11.82 -22.10 16.73
CA ASP A 166 -10.67 -22.83 16.20
C ASP A 166 -10.08 -23.78 17.26
N PRO A 167 -10.10 -25.12 17.04
CA PRO A 167 -9.58 -26.09 18.00
C PRO A 167 -8.06 -26.02 18.20
N LEU A 168 -7.36 -25.22 17.39
CA LEU A 168 -5.92 -24.97 17.47
C LEU A 168 -5.58 -23.79 18.38
N THR A 169 -6.42 -23.49 19.37
CA THR A 169 -5.98 -22.68 20.50
C THR A 169 -5.02 -23.50 21.35
N PRO A 170 -3.88 -22.93 21.79
CA PRO A 170 -2.99 -23.62 22.70
C PRO A 170 -3.79 -23.99 23.95
N LYS A 171 -3.84 -25.29 24.27
CA LYS A 171 -4.52 -25.84 25.43
C LYS A 171 -4.03 -25.09 26.67
N ALA A 172 -4.90 -24.31 27.30
CA ALA A 172 -4.56 -23.59 28.52
C ALA A 172 -4.48 -24.60 29.68
N ASP A 173 -3.29 -25.14 29.88
CA ASP A 173 -2.89 -25.81 31.10
C ASP A 173 -2.75 -24.75 32.21
N GLY A 174 -3.63 -24.87 33.22
CA GLY A 174 -3.82 -23.91 34.32
C GLY A 174 -2.68 -23.88 35.35
N GLN A 175 -1.42 -23.81 34.93
CA GLN A 175 -0.27 -23.60 35.80
C GLN A 175 0.95 -23.12 35.00
N SER A 176 1.14 -21.80 34.89
CA SER A 176 2.46 -21.15 34.98
C SER A 176 2.36 -19.65 34.67
N HIS A 177 2.54 -18.83 35.69
CA HIS A 177 3.25 -17.56 35.52
C HIS A 177 4.72 -17.90 35.19
N PRO A 178 5.30 -17.38 34.11
CA PRO A 178 6.73 -17.18 34.08
C PRO A 178 7.01 -15.67 34.16
N ALA A 179 7.88 -15.34 35.10
CA ALA A 179 8.75 -14.20 34.92
C ALA A 179 9.75 -14.54 33.80
N ASN A 180 10.06 -13.54 32.98
CA ASN A 180 11.19 -13.50 32.06
C ASN A 180 11.06 -14.29 30.73
N GLY A 181 11.32 -13.59 29.63
CA GLY A 181 11.75 -14.11 28.33
C GLY A 181 10.89 -15.20 27.64
N GLY A 182 10.10 -14.78 26.64
CA GLY A 182 9.74 -15.67 25.52
C GLY A 182 8.43 -16.45 25.64
N ARG A 183 7.29 -15.75 25.50
CA ARG A 183 6.04 -16.32 24.97
C ARG A 183 5.39 -15.29 24.02
N LYS A 184 5.63 -15.43 22.71
CA LYS A 184 4.88 -14.74 21.63
C LYS A 184 3.83 -15.77 21.18
N TYR A 185 2.57 -15.82 21.60
CA TYR A 185 1.57 -14.82 21.91
C TYR A 185 0.59 -15.45 22.92
N PRO A 186 0.15 -14.76 23.98
CA PRO A 186 -0.92 -15.29 24.83
C PRO A 186 -2.25 -15.19 24.06
N VAL A 187 -3.07 -16.25 24.18
CA VAL A 187 -4.52 -16.32 23.83
C VAL A 187 -5.08 -15.01 23.28
N LEU A 188 -5.15 -14.89 21.94
CA LEU A 188 -5.96 -13.90 21.18
C LEU A 188 -5.95 -12.45 21.73
N MET A 189 -4.86 -11.99 22.34
CA MET A 189 -4.70 -10.56 22.63
C MET A 189 -4.39 -9.86 21.32
N LEU A 190 -5.41 -9.18 20.77
CA LEU A 190 -5.24 -8.39 19.55
C LEU A 190 -4.16 -7.33 19.78
N PRO A 191 -3.34 -7.02 18.75
CA PRO A 191 -2.35 -5.97 18.89
C PRO A 191 -3.04 -4.65 19.27
N PRO A 192 -2.35 -3.77 20.03
CA PRO A 192 -2.89 -2.45 20.32
C PRO A 192 -3.24 -1.72 19.03
N MET A 193 -4.46 -1.19 18.96
CA MET A 193 -4.98 -0.54 17.75
C MET A 193 -5.12 0.97 17.95
N ALA A 194 -4.74 1.73 16.93
CA ALA A 194 -5.03 3.14 16.80
C ALA A 194 -5.97 3.33 15.61
N LEU A 195 -7.04 4.12 15.76
CA LEU A 195 -8.03 4.33 14.70
C LEU A 195 -8.20 5.83 14.37
N TRP A 196 -8.19 6.15 13.08
CA TRP A 196 -8.62 7.44 12.54
C TRP A 196 -9.86 7.19 11.69
N VAL A 197 -10.98 7.78 12.09
CA VAL A 197 -12.30 7.55 11.52
C VAL A 197 -12.77 8.82 10.80
N ALA A 198 -13.11 8.67 9.53
CA ALA A 198 -13.81 9.67 8.75
C ALA A 198 -15.28 9.73 9.21
N GLY A 199 -15.73 10.90 9.67
CA GLY A 199 -17.08 11.06 10.25
C GLY A 199 -18.18 11.19 9.20
N SER A 200 -17.86 11.71 8.01
CA SER A 200 -18.76 11.80 6.86
C SER A 200 -18.61 10.62 5.88
N ASP A 201 -18.03 9.50 6.33
CA ASP A 201 -17.85 8.30 5.52
C ASP A 201 -19.17 7.55 5.29
N GLN A 202 -19.55 7.39 4.02
CA GLN A 202 -20.73 6.63 3.60
C GLN A 202 -20.43 5.17 3.25
N LEU A 203 -19.16 4.80 3.11
CA LEU A 203 -18.72 3.45 2.78
C LEU A 203 -18.51 2.59 4.03
N THR A 204 -17.88 3.15 5.07
CA THR A 204 -17.62 2.44 6.33
C THR A 204 -18.10 3.23 7.55
N ASP A 205 -18.91 2.61 8.40
CA ASP A 205 -19.35 3.21 9.68
C ASP A 205 -18.29 3.01 10.78
N GLY A 206 -17.21 3.78 10.68
CA GLY A 206 -16.12 3.72 11.65
C GLY A 206 -16.53 4.13 13.06
N SER A 207 -17.57 4.96 13.20
CA SER A 207 -18.12 5.40 14.50
C SER A 207 -18.84 4.27 15.23
N ARG A 208 -19.59 3.43 14.51
CA ARG A 208 -20.17 2.20 15.08
C ARG A 208 -19.10 1.19 15.45
N LEU A 209 -18.08 1.01 14.61
CA LEU A 209 -16.94 0.15 14.95
C LEU A 209 -16.25 0.64 16.22
N LEU A 210 -15.94 1.94 16.30
CA LEU A 210 -15.26 2.51 17.46
C LEU A 210 -16.07 2.35 18.75
N ARG A 211 -17.40 2.52 18.68
CA ARG A 211 -18.30 2.25 19.81
C ARG A 211 -18.29 0.79 20.23
N ARG A 212 -18.23 -0.15 19.28
CA ARG A 212 -18.11 -1.59 19.57
C ARG A 212 -16.79 -1.92 20.25
N LEU A 213 -15.68 -1.39 19.72
CA LEU A 213 -14.33 -1.66 20.25
C LEU A 213 -14.07 -1.02 21.61
N LYS A 214 -14.63 0.18 21.85
CA LYS A 214 -14.60 0.81 23.19
C LYS A 214 -15.64 0.23 24.13
N GLY A 215 -16.71 -0.33 23.58
CA GLY A 215 -17.72 -1.06 24.34
C GLY A 215 -17.10 -2.31 24.96
N ARG A 216 -17.61 -2.72 26.12
CA ARG A 216 -17.22 -3.98 26.78
C ARG A 216 -17.50 -5.25 25.94
N SER A 217 -17.95 -5.11 24.70
CA SER A 217 -18.19 -6.21 23.76
C SER A 217 -16.92 -6.95 23.36
N GLU A 218 -15.76 -6.28 23.34
CA GLU A 218 -14.50 -6.86 22.86
C GLU A 218 -13.42 -6.78 23.95
N PRO A 219 -13.44 -7.66 24.97
CA PRO A 219 -12.58 -7.55 26.16
C PRO A 219 -11.08 -7.75 25.87
N TYR A 220 -10.73 -8.30 24.71
CA TYR A 220 -9.36 -8.57 24.29
C TYR A 220 -8.79 -7.50 23.34
N VAL A 221 -9.59 -6.48 23.01
CA VAL A 221 -9.16 -5.36 22.17
C VAL A 221 -8.65 -4.23 23.06
N ARG A 222 -7.42 -3.80 22.79
CA ARG A 222 -6.86 -2.57 23.37
C ARG A 222 -6.78 -1.48 22.31
N VAL A 223 -7.70 -0.52 22.36
CA VAL A 223 -7.60 0.70 21.55
C VAL A 223 -6.69 1.70 22.27
N VAL A 224 -5.53 1.99 21.70
CA VAL A 224 -4.54 2.94 22.27
C VAL A 224 -4.80 4.39 21.86
N HIS A 225 -5.37 4.60 20.67
CA HIS A 225 -5.74 5.93 20.17
C HIS A 225 -6.99 5.83 19.31
N SER A 226 -7.80 6.89 19.32
CA SER A 226 -8.93 7.01 18.43
C SER A 226 -9.22 8.47 18.11
N ARG A 227 -9.34 8.80 16.83
CA ARG A 227 -9.71 10.13 16.34
C ARG A 227 -10.90 10.01 15.40
N VAL A 228 -11.92 10.83 15.58
CA VAL A 228 -12.99 11.03 14.59
C VAL A 228 -12.78 12.41 13.97
N ILE A 229 -12.78 12.49 12.64
CA ILE A 229 -12.65 13.74 11.88
C ILE A 229 -13.96 13.90 11.13
N GLU A 230 -14.85 14.74 11.67
CA GLU A 230 -16.26 14.82 11.24
C GLU A 230 -16.38 15.20 9.75
N GLU A 231 -15.48 16.06 9.26
CA GLU A 231 -15.54 16.57 7.89
C GLU A 231 -14.96 15.61 6.85
N TYR A 232 -14.25 14.57 7.28
CA TYR A 232 -13.58 13.66 6.36
C TYR A 232 -14.56 12.64 5.78
N GLU A 233 -14.49 12.46 4.46
CA GLU A 233 -15.01 11.30 3.74
C GLU A 233 -13.98 10.14 3.75
N HIS A 234 -14.34 9.00 3.16
CA HIS A 234 -13.51 7.78 3.20
C HIS A 234 -12.07 7.99 2.70
N LEU A 235 -11.89 8.73 1.61
CA LEU A 235 -10.59 8.96 0.98
C LEU A 235 -9.82 10.12 1.59
N ASP A 236 -10.50 10.96 2.37
CA ASP A 236 -9.89 12.16 2.93
C ASP A 236 -8.80 11.85 3.95
N VAL A 237 -8.88 10.69 4.60
CA VAL A 237 -7.86 10.17 5.53
C VAL A 237 -6.47 10.08 4.89
N ILE A 238 -6.39 9.89 3.56
CA ILE A 238 -5.12 9.72 2.84
C ILE A 238 -4.84 10.81 1.79
N TRP A 239 -5.86 11.51 1.30
CA TRP A 239 -5.73 12.40 0.14
C TRP A 239 -6.00 13.87 0.41
N THR A 240 -6.61 14.22 1.55
CA THR A 240 -6.78 15.64 1.86
C THR A 240 -5.43 16.30 2.04
N VAL A 241 -5.37 17.58 1.67
CA VAL A 241 -4.19 18.41 1.87
C VAL A 241 -3.80 18.48 3.35
N ASP A 242 -4.79 18.43 4.25
CA ASP A 242 -4.59 18.48 5.70
C ASP A 242 -4.44 17.09 6.37
N SER A 243 -4.43 16.00 5.59
CA SER A 243 -4.28 14.63 6.11
C SER A 243 -2.93 14.41 6.81
N ILE A 244 -1.89 15.11 6.36
CA ILE A 244 -0.56 15.01 6.95
C ILE A 244 -0.57 15.59 8.36
N GLU A 245 -1.17 16.76 8.55
CA GLU A 245 -1.26 17.42 9.85
C GLU A 245 -2.24 16.72 10.79
N LYS A 246 -3.42 16.33 10.29
CA LYS A 246 -4.48 15.74 11.13
C LYS A 246 -4.28 14.24 11.42
N VAL A 247 -3.79 13.47 10.45
CA VAL A 247 -3.60 12.02 10.57
C VAL A 247 -2.12 11.68 10.69
N GLY A 248 -1.29 12.11 9.73
CA GLY A 248 0.12 11.72 9.67
C GLY A 248 0.94 12.09 10.91
N MET A 249 0.79 13.32 11.41
CA MET A 249 1.46 13.77 12.63
C MET A 249 0.97 13.04 13.88
N GLU A 250 -0.34 12.75 13.97
CA GLU A 250 -0.89 11.96 15.07
C GLU A 250 -0.39 10.50 15.01
N VAL A 251 -0.35 9.87 13.84
CA VAL A 251 0.19 8.53 13.63
C VAL A 251 1.63 8.46 14.11
N ARG A 252 2.46 9.41 13.67
CA ARG A 252 3.87 9.53 14.11
C ARG A 252 3.98 9.60 15.63
N ARG A 253 3.15 10.43 16.26
CA ARG A 253 3.12 10.61 17.71
C ARG A 253 2.71 9.34 18.44
N VAL A 254 1.60 8.71 18.03
CA VAL A 254 1.06 7.50 18.66
C VAL A 254 2.05 6.35 18.56
N ILE A 255 2.70 6.19 17.41
CA ILE A 255 3.77 5.19 17.24
C ILE A 255 4.86 5.45 18.27
N TRP A 256 5.37 6.69 18.35
CA TRP A 256 6.44 7.05 19.28
C TRP A 256 6.07 6.83 20.76
N GLU A 257 4.85 7.21 21.15
CA GLU A 257 4.34 6.97 22.49
C GLU A 257 4.23 5.47 22.82
N CYS A 258 3.91 4.64 21.82
CA CYS A 258 3.82 3.19 21.96
C CYS A 258 5.17 2.46 21.88
N VAL A 259 6.25 3.11 21.45
CA VAL A 259 7.60 2.51 21.46
C VAL A 259 8.04 2.29 22.91
N LYS A 260 8.46 1.05 23.21
CA LYS A 260 9.03 0.66 24.50
C LYS A 260 10.36 1.38 24.76
N ASP A 261 10.68 1.63 26.03
CA ASP A 261 11.84 2.45 26.42
C ASP A 261 13.18 1.88 25.93
N ASP A 262 13.31 0.56 25.80
CA ASP A 262 14.48 -0.13 25.25
C ASP A 262 14.73 0.14 23.76
N ALA A 263 13.68 0.39 22.98
CA ALA A 263 13.76 0.68 21.55
C ALA A 263 13.91 2.18 21.25
N ARG A 264 13.60 3.06 22.21
CA ARG A 264 13.70 4.53 22.03
C ARG A 264 15.13 5.00 21.78
N ASP A 265 16.12 4.33 22.38
CA ASP A 265 17.55 4.65 22.21
C ASP A 265 18.09 4.28 20.82
N ILE A 266 17.41 3.36 20.12
CA ILE A 266 17.82 2.86 18.80
C ILE A 266 17.09 3.60 17.69
N CYS A 267 15.85 4.02 17.94
CA CYS A 267 15.02 4.70 16.96
C CYS A 267 15.31 6.20 16.91
N ARG A 268 15.62 6.71 15.72
CA ARG A 268 15.69 8.17 15.49
C ARG A 268 14.30 8.75 15.43
N TYR A 269 14.01 9.73 16.29
CA TYR A 269 12.84 10.56 16.13
C TYR A 269 13.07 11.51 14.93
N PRO A 270 12.18 11.55 13.94
CA PRO A 270 12.27 12.56 12.89
C PRO A 270 11.95 13.94 13.50
N GLU A 271 12.98 14.79 13.63
CA GLU A 271 12.81 16.21 13.95
C GLU A 271 11.93 16.86 12.88
N VAL A 272 10.99 17.70 13.31
CA VAL A 272 9.98 18.35 12.46
C VAL A 272 10.61 19.51 11.70
#